data_AF-A0A3R9IH49-F1
#
_entry.id   AF-A0A3R9IH49-F1
#
_cell.length_a   1.000
_cell.length_b   1.000
_cell.length_c   1.000
_cell.angle_alpha   90.00
_cell.angle_beta   90.00
_cell.angle_gamma   90.00
#
_symmetry.space_group_name_H-M   'P 1'
#
loop_
_entity.id
_entity.type
_entity.pdbx_description
1 polymer ?
#
loop_
_entity_poly.entity_id
_entity_poly.type
_entity_poly.pdbx_seq_one_letter_code
_entity_poly.pdbx_strand_id
1 'polypeptide(L)' 'MSTNYSTTNQSYKHLSEAERGEIEAYLSVGLKPTEIARRLGRNRSTITREMKRGSITQVKQVNGQ' A
#
# COMPACT_ATOMS: atom_id res chain seq x y z
N MET A 1 24.45 -25.07 1.77
CA MET A 1 23.05 -25.00 1.32
C MET A 1 22.70 -23.55 1.07
N SER A 2 22.79 -23.10 -0.18
CA SER A 2 22.54 -21.71 -0.55
C SER A 2 21.09 -21.58 -0.98
N THR A 3 20.28 -20.88 -0.18
CA THR A 3 18.87 -20.61 -0.47
C THR A 3 18.76 -19.63 -1.64
N ASN A 4 18.36 -20.14 -2.80
CA ASN A 4 18.06 -19.33 -3.98
C ASN A 4 16.71 -18.63 -3.79
N TYR A 5 16.73 -17.40 -3.29
CA TYR A 5 15.54 -16.54 -3.33
C TYR A 5 15.40 -15.99 -4.74
N SER A 6 14.67 -16.67 -5.61
CA SER A 6 14.25 -16.09 -6.89
C SER A 6 13.26 -14.96 -6.59
N THR A 7 13.75 -13.73 -6.48
CA THR A 7 12.92 -12.53 -6.56
C THR A 7 12.30 -12.53 -7.94
N THR A 8 11.09 -13.09 -8.03
CA THR A 8 10.22 -12.98 -9.20
C THR A 8 10.30 -11.56 -9.73
N ASN A 9 10.54 -11.42 -11.04
CA ASN A 9 10.62 -10.17 -11.79
C ASN A 9 9.30 -9.39 -11.71
N GLN A 10 8.91 -8.91 -10.52
CA GLN A 10 7.98 -7.81 -10.40
C GLN A 10 8.75 -6.58 -10.84
N SER A 11 8.69 -6.29 -12.15
CA SER A 11 9.14 -5.03 -12.72
C SER A 11 8.74 -3.92 -11.76
N TYR A 12 9.71 -3.13 -11.30
CA TYR A 12 9.49 -2.06 -10.32
C TYR A 12 8.55 -1.01 -10.91
N LYS A 13 7.24 -1.27 -10.80
CA LYS A 13 6.19 -0.45 -11.36
C LYS A 13 5.72 0.47 -10.25
N HIS A 14 6.10 1.74 -10.36
CA HIS A 14 5.62 2.77 -9.45
C HIS A 14 4.10 2.76 -9.44
N LEU A 15 3.50 3.15 -8.31
CA LEU A 15 2.06 3.39 -8.26
C LEU A 15 1.75 4.54 -9.20
N SER A 16 0.80 4.33 -10.11
CA SER A 16 0.26 5.41 -10.92
C SER A 16 -0.54 6.38 -10.04
N GLU A 17 -0.74 7.61 -10.51
CA GLU A 17 -1.55 8.61 -9.80
C GLU A 17 -2.98 8.11 -9.53
N ALA A 18 -3.56 7.36 -10.47
CA ALA A 18 -4.85 6.70 -10.28
C ALA A 18 -4.83 5.71 -9.11
N GLU A 19 -3.83 4.83 -9.03
CA GLU A 19 -3.71 3.86 -7.93
C GLU A 19 -3.49 4.58 -6.59
N ARG A 20 -2.76 5.71 -6.58
CA ARG A 20 -2.62 6.55 -5.39
C ARG A 20 -3.98 7.10 -4.93
N GLY A 21 -4.76 7.64 -5.86
CA GLY A 21 -6.12 8.12 -5.58
C GLY A 21 -7.04 7.02 -5.06
N GLU A 22 -6.94 5.80 -5.61
CA GLU A 22 -7.69 4.64 -5.11
C GLU A 22 -7.26 4.27 -3.68
N ILE A 23 -5.96 4.26 -3.38
CA ILE A 23 -5.47 4.00 -2.01
C ILE A 23 -6.00 5.07 -1.04
N GLU A 24 -5.97 6.35 -1.42
CA GLU A 24 -6.52 7.44 -0.61
C GLU A 24 -8.02 7.28 -0.36
N ALA A 25 -8.81 6.99 -1.41
CA ALA A 25 -10.23 6.75 -1.29
C ALA A 25 -10.53 5.57 -0.35
N TYR A 26 -9.78 4.47 -0.49
CA TYR A 26 -9.94 3.32 0.39
C TYR A 26 -9.54 3.61 1.84
N LEU A 27 -8.50 4.40 2.06
CA LEU A 27 -8.12 4.81 3.41
C LEU A 27 -9.14 5.77 4.04
N SER A 28 -9.74 6.66 3.24
CA SER A 28 -10.81 7.55 3.69
C SER A 28 -12.03 6.79 4.22
N VAL A 29 -12.38 5.66 3.59
CA VAL A 29 -13.44 4.76 4.07
C VAL A 29 -12.97 3.78 5.18
N GLY A 30 -11.75 3.93 5.69
CA GLY A 30 -11.24 3.17 6.83
C GLY A 30 -10.75 1.75 6.52
N LEU A 31 -10.43 1.44 5.26
CA LEU A 31 -9.94 0.11 4.90
C LEU A 31 -8.52 -0.14 5.39
N LYS A 32 -8.27 -1.39 5.76
CA LYS A 32 -6.93 -1.84 6.17
C LYS A 32 -6.02 -1.93 4.95
N PRO A 33 -4.72 -1.58 5.08
CA PRO A 33 -3.75 -1.64 3.98
C PRO A 33 -3.64 -3.01 3.31
N THR A 34 -3.85 -4.09 4.07
CA THR A 34 -3.87 -5.46 3.55
C THR A 34 -5.03 -5.71 2.59
N GLU A 35 -6.21 -5.14 2.87
CA GLU A 35 -7.38 -5.28 2.01
C GLU A 35 -7.24 -4.41 0.75
N ILE A 36 -6.66 -3.22 0.89
CA ILE A 36 -6.32 -2.34 -0.23
C ILE A 36 -5.34 -3.06 -1.18
N ALA A 37 -4.29 -3.67 -0.62
CA ALA A 37 -3.33 -4.46 -1.37
C ALA A 37 -4.00 -5.59 -2.17
N ARG A 38 -4.96 -6.30 -1.55
CA ARG A 38 -5.72 -7.37 -2.20
C ARG A 38 -6.57 -6.85 -3.36
N ARG A 39 -7.22 -5.69 -3.20
CA ARG A 39 -8.07 -5.08 -4.23
C ARG A 39 -7.28 -4.54 -5.41
N LEU A 40 -6.13 -3.93 -5.15
CA LEU A 40 -5.26 -3.37 -6.18
C LEU A 40 -4.33 -4.42 -6.81
N GLY A 41 -4.32 -5.66 -6.31
CA GLY A 41 -3.34 -6.67 -6.73
C GLY A 41 -1.90 -6.25 -6.46
N ARG A 42 -1.68 -5.35 -5.49
CA ARG A 42 -0.35 -4.81 -5.14
C ARG A 42 0.16 -5.46 -3.88
N ASN A 43 1.49 -5.46 -3.71
CA ASN A 43 2.08 -5.96 -2.47
C ASN A 43 1.74 -5.04 -1.29
N ARG A 44 1.43 -5.62 -0.12
CA ARG A 44 1.20 -4.86 1.13
C ARG A 44 2.35 -3.90 1.44
N SER A 45 3.59 -4.30 1.17
CA SER A 45 4.78 -3.48 1.38
C SER A 45 4.76 -2.22 0.52
N THR A 46 4.20 -2.29 -0.69
CA THR A 46 4.04 -1.13 -1.58
C THR A 46 3.06 -0.13 -0.97
N ILE A 47 1.89 -0.60 -0.55
CA ILE A 47 0.88 0.25 0.12
C ILE A 47 1.45 0.87 1.40
N THR A 48 2.18 0.09 2.20
CA THR A 48 2.79 0.56 3.46
C THR A 48 3.89 1.59 3.23
N ARG A 49 4.72 1.40 2.19
CA ARG A 49 5.73 2.39 1.79
C ARG A 49 5.09 3.68 1.31
N GLU A 50 3.99 3.58 0.57
CA GLU A 50 3.26 4.76 0.09
C GLU A 50 2.67 5.58 1.24
N MET A 51 2.02 4.91 2.21
CA MET A 51 1.53 5.55 3.43
C MET A 51 2.66 6.21 4.23
N LYS A 52 3.82 5.54 4.38
CA LYS A 52 4.98 6.09 5.11
C LYS A 52 5.62 7.29 4.42
N ARG A 53 5.54 7.39 3.09
CA ARG A 53 6.08 8.52 2.32
C ARG A 53 5.27 9.81 2.53
N GLY A 54 4.12 9.74 3.20
CA GLY A 54 3.29 10.91 3.49
C GLY A 54 2.57 11.47 2.26
N SER A 55 2.66 10.80 1.11
CA SER A 55 1.86 11.14 -0.08
C SER A 55 0.38 10.84 0.12
N ILE A 56 0.04 10.05 1.15
CA ILE A 56 -1.32 9.69 1.49
C ILE A 56 -1.52 10.06 2.95
N THR A 57 -2.44 11.00 3.21
CA THR A 57 -2.78 11.39 4.58
C THR A 57 -3.56 10.25 5.22
N GLN A 58 -2.91 9.47 6.08
CA GLN A 58 -3.61 8.50 6.90
C GLN A 58 -4.60 9.29 7.77
N VAL A 59 -5.91 9.05 7.59
CA VAL A 59 -6.93 9.55 8.51
C VAL A 59 -6.56 9.01 9.88
N LYS A 60 -5.89 9.86 10.66
CA LYS A 60 -5.49 9.57 12.03
C LYS A 60 -6.80 9.26 12.73
N GLN A 61 -7.03 7.99 13.06
CA GLN A 61 -7.98 7.70 14.13
C GLN A 61 -7.37 8.36 15.36
N VAL A 62 -7.86 9.56 15.67
CA VAL A 62 -7.75 10.18 16.98
C VAL A 62 -8.54 9.25 17.91
N ASN A 63 -7.92 8.15 18.34
CA ASN A 63 -8.39 7.43 19.50
C ASN A 63 -8.10 8.34 20.69
N GLY A 64 -9.02 9.27 20.93
CA GLY A 64 -9.19 9.90 22.23
C GLY A 64 -9.88 8.90 23.15
N GLN A 65 -9.07 8.26 23.99
CA GLN A 65 -9.31 7.99 25.41
C GLN A 65 -8.12 7.23 25.99
#